data_AF-A0AAV8X5E2-F1
#
_entry.id   AF-A0AAV8X5E2-F1
#
_cell.length_a   1.000
_cell.length_b   1.000
_cell.length_c   1.000
_cell.angle_alpha   90.00
_cell.angle_beta   90.00
_cell.angle_gamma   90.00
#
_symmetry.space_group_name_H-M   'P 1'
#
loop_
_entity.id
_entity.type
_entity.pdbx_description
1 polymer ?
#
loop_
_entity_poly.entity_id
_entity_poly.type
_entity_poly.pdbx_seq_one_letter_code
_entity_poly.pdbx_strand_id
1 'polypeptide(L)'
;RSYGNWWKKSEGYQSDYRPQDCDPFGAEDYITLEFESAVAPRDICIYEIYNPGAVVRIWGKSLCVTTPPWILLWEGPPQICPHKTRKFHPNIRKLSYLMNTIRLEFNQSHLQYHCSIDAVLLGGLQPTTPLQYNMAIKGLINNFYKNETVKRKSESNHTCDINSDNEDLFLNLPYEVIIHIFQYLDLKSLSRCAQVSRRWNEASADPALYQNLSLKPYWYLVNCNTLEYFMNKCKTLKKLDLSWCGNDIPGFEEQLTICLRKSCNTLTHLSLGNCNYLNIEIMVEISACKELTDLRLKNVNQWMQPSLDHLNKLVALDLTSTDIQDNDLIKVLRANPHLRHIILDLCENLFRLDQVVETVVNYNRNLTTWSSWKTLSLTADGVKLFRDCPRITDLDLGWCLINKDPGDCLEHIADGCRLLKRYILDSKSVF
;
A
#
# COMPACT_ATOMS: atom_id res chain seq x y z
N ARG A 1 9.51 6.76 -0.68
CA ARG A 1 10.00 7.29 -1.98
C ARG A 1 8.82 7.50 -2.94
N SER A 2 7.83 8.28 -2.52
CA SER A 2 6.55 8.47 -3.21
C SER A 2 6.36 9.90 -3.70
N TYR A 3 7.39 10.77 -3.59
CA TYR A 3 7.28 12.14 -4.06
C TYR A 3 7.26 12.22 -5.59
N GLY A 4 6.57 13.23 -6.12
CA GLY A 4 6.38 13.42 -7.55
C GLY A 4 5.52 12.32 -8.19
N ASN A 5 5.32 12.42 -9.50
CA ASN A 5 4.53 11.43 -10.28
C ASN A 5 5.39 10.61 -11.25
N TRP A 6 6.71 10.73 -11.19
CA TRP A 6 7.62 10.09 -12.15
C TRP A 6 7.51 8.56 -12.11
N TRP A 7 7.41 7.98 -10.91
CA TRP A 7 7.33 6.53 -10.72
C TRP A 7 6.01 5.95 -11.25
N LYS A 8 4.91 6.71 -11.24
CA LYS A 8 3.63 6.32 -11.88
C LYS A 8 3.71 6.26 -13.40
N LYS A 9 4.68 6.98 -14.00
CA LYS A 9 4.95 6.95 -15.44
C LYS A 9 5.95 5.85 -15.83
N SER A 10 6.54 5.17 -14.85
CA SER A 10 7.45 4.05 -15.08
C SER A 10 6.69 2.86 -15.66
N GLU A 11 7.28 2.13 -16.60
CA GLU A 11 6.69 0.89 -17.11
C GLU A 11 6.59 -0.18 -15.99
N GLY A 12 7.42 -0.10 -14.95
CA GLY A 12 7.36 -0.97 -13.77
C GLY A 12 6.30 -0.59 -12.72
N TYR A 13 5.49 0.44 -12.94
CA TYR A 13 4.46 0.87 -11.98
C TYR A 13 3.36 -0.19 -11.81
N GLN A 14 2.89 -0.38 -10.57
CA GLN A 14 1.73 -1.23 -10.28
C GLN A 14 0.46 -0.45 -10.64
N SER A 15 -0.22 -0.83 -11.71
CA SER A 15 -1.56 -0.29 -11.96
C SER A 15 -2.52 -0.75 -10.86
N ASP A 16 -3.49 0.10 -10.50
CA ASP A 16 -4.52 -0.24 -9.53
C ASP A 16 -5.26 -1.50 -9.97
N TYR A 17 -5.34 -2.49 -9.08
CA TYR A 17 -6.04 -3.75 -9.38
C TYR A 17 -7.53 -3.54 -9.58
N ARG A 18 -8.09 -2.54 -8.90
CA ARG A 18 -9.49 -2.17 -8.96
C ARG A 18 -9.66 -0.64 -8.93
N PRO A 19 -9.63 0.02 -10.10
CA PRO A 19 -9.73 1.48 -10.19
C PRO A 19 -10.99 2.10 -9.58
N GLN A 20 -12.04 1.31 -9.38
CA GLN A 20 -13.27 1.70 -8.70
C GLN A 20 -13.04 1.99 -7.21
N ASP A 21 -12.05 1.35 -6.59
CA ASP A 21 -11.67 1.57 -5.19
C ASP A 21 -10.61 2.66 -5.04
N CYS A 22 -10.50 3.57 -6.02
CA CYS A 22 -9.51 4.63 -6.00
C CYS A 22 -9.64 5.49 -4.74
N ASP A 23 -8.52 5.68 -4.06
CA ASP A 23 -8.44 6.62 -2.95
C ASP A 23 -8.57 8.06 -3.49
N PRO A 24 -9.60 8.84 -3.08
CA PRO A 24 -9.81 10.19 -3.60
C PRO A 24 -8.67 11.18 -3.28
N PHE A 25 -7.89 10.92 -2.24
CA PHE A 25 -6.72 11.72 -1.87
C PHE A 25 -5.40 11.01 -2.19
N GLY A 26 -5.45 9.81 -2.77
CA GLY A 26 -4.30 9.06 -3.24
C GLY A 26 -3.22 8.86 -2.18
N ALA A 27 -3.57 8.33 -1.00
CA ALA A 27 -2.56 8.01 0.00
C ALA A 27 -1.56 6.96 -0.55
N GLU A 28 -0.29 7.33 -0.53
CA GLU A 28 0.80 6.54 -1.13
C GLU A 28 1.75 5.98 -0.08
N ASP A 29 1.84 6.64 1.08
CA ASP A 29 2.73 6.30 2.18
C ASP A 29 2.07 6.58 3.53
N TYR A 30 2.60 6.03 4.60
CA TYR A 30 2.12 6.32 5.95
C TYR A 30 3.21 6.16 7.00
N ILE A 31 3.01 6.82 8.15
CA ILE A 31 3.74 6.50 9.37
C ILE A 31 2.73 6.28 10.50
N THR A 32 3.05 5.34 11.39
CA THR A 32 2.31 5.11 12.63
C THR A 32 3.16 5.56 13.79
N LEU A 33 2.59 6.37 14.67
CA LEU A 33 3.27 6.95 15.84
C LEU A 33 2.55 6.50 17.09
N GLU A 34 3.30 5.90 18.02
CA GLU A 34 2.82 5.58 19.36
C GLU A 34 3.37 6.60 20.37
N PHE A 35 2.49 7.03 21.27
CA PHE A 35 2.76 7.99 22.33
C PHE A 35 2.72 7.27 23.68
N GLU A 36 3.51 7.75 24.63
CA GLU A 36 3.61 7.19 25.98
C GLU A 36 2.27 7.22 26.73
N SER A 37 1.49 8.29 26.54
CA SER A 37 0.21 8.50 27.24
C SER A 37 -0.97 8.48 26.29
N ALA A 38 -2.02 7.74 26.67
CA ALA A 38 -3.30 7.78 25.96
C ALA A 38 -4.13 9.00 26.36
N VAL A 39 -4.72 9.66 25.36
CA VAL A 39 -5.55 10.84 25.56
C VAL A 39 -6.83 10.76 24.73
N ALA A 40 -7.88 11.42 25.17
CA ALA A 40 -9.01 11.78 24.31
C ALA A 40 -8.55 12.97 23.45
N PRO A 41 -8.38 12.81 22.13
CA PRO A 41 -7.65 13.76 21.29
C PRO A 41 -8.39 15.09 21.18
N ARG A 42 -7.64 16.18 21.31
CA ARG A 42 -8.10 17.57 21.17
C ARG A 42 -7.36 18.30 20.07
N ASP A 43 -6.05 18.07 20.01
CA ASP A 43 -5.15 18.79 19.14
C ASP A 43 -4.15 17.81 18.55
N ILE A 44 -3.90 17.95 17.25
CA ILE A 44 -2.75 17.33 16.61
C ILE A 44 -1.95 18.43 15.94
N CYS A 45 -0.65 18.49 16.22
CA CYS A 45 0.28 19.41 15.56
C CYS A 45 1.39 18.62 14.90
N ILE A 46 1.60 18.83 13.61
CA ILE A 46 2.64 18.18 12.81
C ILE A 46 3.65 19.26 12.40
N TYR A 47 4.90 19.11 12.83
CA TYR A 47 5.97 20.06 12.55
C TYR A 47 6.66 19.64 11.25
N GLU A 48 6.15 20.12 10.11
CA GLU A 48 6.70 19.84 8.79
C GLU A 48 7.87 20.80 8.51
N ILE A 49 9.07 20.24 8.35
CA ILE A 49 10.31 21.02 8.23
C ILE A 49 10.84 21.12 6.80
N TYR A 50 10.43 20.21 5.91
CA TYR A 50 10.91 20.19 4.53
C TYR A 50 9.81 19.69 3.59
N ASN A 51 9.59 20.39 2.47
CA ASN A 51 8.47 20.16 1.52
C ASN A 51 7.13 19.83 2.21
N PRO A 52 6.54 20.78 2.97
CA PRO A 52 5.31 20.55 3.71
C PRO A 52 4.09 20.39 2.78
N GLY A 53 3.00 19.82 3.33
CA GLY A 53 1.71 19.73 2.62
C GLY A 53 1.35 18.33 2.12
N ALA A 54 2.11 17.31 2.53
CA ALA A 54 1.89 15.93 2.09
C ALA A 54 0.83 15.18 2.90
N VAL A 55 0.51 15.61 4.12
CA VAL A 55 -0.45 14.91 5.00
C VAL A 55 -1.87 15.01 4.42
N VAL A 56 -2.47 13.86 4.14
CA VAL A 56 -3.84 13.77 3.60
C VAL A 56 -4.85 13.16 4.56
N ARG A 57 -4.41 12.30 5.49
CA ARG A 57 -5.27 11.77 6.56
C ARG A 57 -4.55 11.62 7.88
N ILE A 58 -5.33 11.74 8.94
CA ILE A 58 -4.94 11.45 10.31
C ILE A 58 -5.96 10.46 10.88
N TRP A 59 -5.48 9.28 11.25
CA TRP A 59 -6.26 8.25 11.93
C TRP A 59 -5.80 8.11 13.38
N GLY A 60 -6.71 7.79 14.29
CA GLY A 60 -6.41 7.44 15.67
C GLY A 60 -6.81 6.00 15.97
N LYS A 61 -5.91 5.24 16.63
CA LYS A 61 -6.21 3.88 17.09
C LYS A 61 -6.97 3.95 18.41
N SER A 62 -8.23 3.53 18.41
CA SER A 62 -9.09 3.60 19.59
C SER A 62 -8.69 2.56 20.64
N LEU A 63 -8.52 3.05 21.86
CA LEU A 63 -8.52 2.34 23.15
C LEU A 63 -9.74 1.43 23.35
N CYS A 64 -10.88 1.83 22.78
CA CYS A 64 -12.17 1.36 23.22
C CYS A 64 -12.61 0.09 22.49
N VAL A 65 -12.90 -0.96 23.26
CA VAL A 65 -13.27 -2.28 22.74
C VAL A 65 -14.60 -2.31 21.98
N THR A 66 -15.45 -1.29 22.18
CA THR A 66 -16.76 -1.19 21.52
C THR A 66 -16.72 -0.40 20.22
N THR A 67 -15.54 0.11 19.85
CA THR A 67 -15.36 0.93 18.64
C THR A 67 -14.50 0.21 17.61
N PRO A 68 -14.58 0.57 16.32
CA PRO A 68 -13.60 0.17 15.35
C PRO A 68 -12.18 0.54 15.82
N PRO A 69 -11.17 -0.30 15.54
CA PRO A 69 -9.81 -0.08 16.03
C PRO A 69 -9.22 1.23 15.50
N TRP A 70 -9.57 1.65 14.29
CA TRP A 70 -9.09 2.88 13.67
C TRP A 70 -10.24 3.83 13.37
N ILE A 71 -10.10 5.08 13.82
CA ILE A 71 -11.10 6.13 13.66
C ILE A 71 -10.47 7.31 12.92
N LEU A 72 -11.15 7.81 11.88
CA LEU A 72 -10.70 8.97 11.13
C LEU A 72 -10.83 10.24 11.98
N LEU A 73 -9.72 10.94 12.19
CA LEU A 73 -9.65 12.21 12.93
C LEU A 73 -9.70 13.40 11.99
N TRP A 74 -9.02 13.32 10.85
CA TRP A 74 -8.99 14.39 9.86
C TRP A 74 -8.66 13.83 8.48
N GLU A 75 -9.23 14.43 7.43
CA GLU A 75 -8.85 14.19 6.05
C GLU A 75 -8.92 15.49 5.23
N GLY A 76 -8.09 15.59 4.19
CA GLY A 76 -8.09 16.70 3.26
C GLY A 76 -7.16 16.44 2.08
N PRO A 77 -7.27 17.25 1.00
CA PRO A 77 -6.39 17.12 -0.15
C PRO A 77 -4.95 17.53 0.19
N PRO A 78 -3.96 17.07 -0.59
CA PRO A 78 -2.59 17.56 -0.49
C PRO A 78 -2.54 19.09 -0.66
N GLN A 79 -1.67 19.76 0.09
CA GLN A 79 -1.65 21.21 0.20
C GLN A 79 -0.41 21.79 -0.46
N ILE A 80 -0.58 22.63 -1.49
CA ILE A 80 0.54 23.37 -2.07
C ILE A 80 0.99 24.43 -1.06
N CYS A 81 2.19 24.25 -0.53
CA CYS A 81 2.76 25.10 0.50
C CYS A 81 4.04 25.78 0.02
N PRO A 82 4.37 26.98 0.51
CA PRO A 82 5.69 27.55 0.30
C PRO A 82 6.77 26.63 0.87
N HIS A 83 7.96 26.61 0.24
CA HIS A 83 9.10 25.81 0.69
C HIS A 83 9.75 26.41 1.95
N LYS A 84 9.04 26.34 3.07
CA LYS A 84 9.46 26.77 4.40
C LYS A 84 8.86 25.85 5.46
N THR A 85 9.46 25.81 6.64
CA THR A 85 8.91 25.06 7.76
C THR A 85 7.51 25.57 8.12
N ARG A 86 6.63 24.67 8.59
CA ARG A 86 5.32 25.06 9.12
C ARG A 86 4.86 24.12 10.23
N LYS A 87 4.01 24.67 11.10
CA LYS A 87 3.20 23.89 12.04
C LYS A 87 1.85 23.60 11.39
N PHE A 88 1.67 22.39 10.90
CA PHE A 88 0.38 21.94 10.39
C PHE A 88 -0.51 21.51 11.57
N HIS A 89 -1.60 22.24 11.77
CA HIS A 89 -2.50 22.07 12.91
C HIS A 89 -3.96 22.03 12.41
N PRO A 90 -4.40 20.88 11.89
CA PRO A 90 -5.77 20.75 11.38
C PRO A 90 -6.80 20.67 12.51
N ASN A 91 -8.01 21.16 12.23
CA ASN A 91 -9.15 20.92 13.11
C ASN A 91 -9.58 19.45 13.01
N ILE A 92 -9.24 18.67 14.04
CA ILE A 92 -9.59 17.25 14.10
C ILE A 92 -11.01 17.04 14.62
N ARG A 93 -11.60 15.90 14.26
CA ARG A 93 -12.83 15.40 14.86
C ARG A 93 -12.62 15.22 16.36
N LYS A 94 -13.41 15.95 17.15
CA LYS A 94 -13.46 15.84 18.61
C LYS A 94 -14.03 14.48 18.99
N LEU A 95 -13.24 13.65 19.66
CA LEU A 95 -13.63 12.32 20.14
C LEU A 95 -13.47 12.20 21.65
N SER A 96 -14.25 11.30 22.26
CA SER A 96 -14.18 10.95 23.68
C SER A 96 -13.36 9.68 23.95
N TYR A 97 -12.93 8.98 22.90
CA TYR A 97 -12.19 7.73 23.04
C TYR A 97 -10.71 8.02 23.28
N LEU A 98 -10.12 7.27 24.21
CA LEU A 98 -8.69 7.32 24.48
C LEU A 98 -7.94 6.70 23.31
N MET A 99 -6.83 7.31 22.93
CA MET A 99 -5.89 6.79 21.95
C MET A 99 -4.48 7.25 22.30
N ASN A 100 -3.51 6.38 22.06
CA ASN A 100 -2.09 6.70 22.15
C ASN A 100 -1.35 6.36 20.85
N THR A 101 -2.05 5.92 19.81
CA THR A 101 -1.46 5.65 18.51
C THR A 101 -2.20 6.43 17.45
N ILE A 102 -1.47 7.13 16.59
CA ILE A 102 -2.03 7.79 15.40
C ILE A 102 -1.30 7.31 14.15
N ARG A 103 -1.99 7.37 13.02
CA ARG A 103 -1.40 7.14 11.71
C ARG A 103 -1.59 8.37 10.84
N LEU A 104 -0.49 8.82 10.26
CA LEU A 104 -0.48 9.88 9.26
C LEU A 104 -0.33 9.23 7.89
N GLU A 105 -1.23 9.55 6.97
CA GLU A 105 -1.13 9.13 5.58
C GLU A 105 -0.66 10.30 4.71
N PHE A 106 0.19 9.99 3.74
CA PHE A 106 0.84 10.98 2.89
C PHE A 106 0.53 10.76 1.42
N ASN A 107 0.36 11.86 0.71
CA ASN A 107 0.44 11.92 -0.74
C ASN A 107 1.47 12.99 -1.10
N GLN A 108 2.59 12.54 -1.64
CA GLN A 108 3.73 13.39 -1.97
C GLN A 108 3.82 13.67 -3.48
N SER A 109 2.82 13.25 -4.26
CA SER A 109 2.84 13.31 -5.73
C SER A 109 3.00 14.72 -6.32
N HIS A 110 2.58 15.74 -5.57
CA HIS A 110 2.69 17.15 -5.93
C HIS A 110 4.03 17.79 -5.53
N LEU A 111 4.83 17.11 -4.70
CA LEU A 111 6.11 17.60 -4.21
C LEU A 111 7.24 17.25 -5.17
N GLN A 112 8.22 18.16 -5.28
CA GLN A 112 9.41 17.93 -6.10
C GLN A 112 10.41 16.99 -5.42
N TYR A 113 10.37 16.88 -4.09
CA TYR A 113 11.20 15.98 -3.30
C TYR A 113 10.43 15.50 -2.07
N HIS A 114 11.01 14.60 -1.28
CA HIS A 114 10.33 14.03 -0.12
C HIS A 114 9.93 15.10 0.90
N CYS A 115 8.82 14.86 1.62
CA CYS A 115 8.46 15.64 2.80
C CYS A 115 9.23 15.14 4.03
N SER A 116 9.55 16.04 4.96
CA SER A 116 10.15 15.70 6.25
C SER A 116 9.37 16.33 7.40
N ILE A 117 9.09 15.53 8.42
CA ILE A 117 8.47 15.93 9.68
C ILE A 117 9.51 15.78 10.78
N ASP A 118 9.59 16.77 11.66
CA ASP A 118 10.51 16.76 12.81
C ASP A 118 9.84 16.19 14.06
N ALA A 119 8.59 16.57 14.30
CA ALA A 119 7.83 16.12 15.46
C ALA A 119 6.33 16.10 15.19
N VAL A 120 5.62 15.30 15.99
CA VAL A 120 4.16 15.29 16.07
C VAL A 120 3.74 15.38 17.52
N LEU A 121 2.83 16.31 17.82
CA LEU A 121 2.21 16.47 19.14
C LEU A 121 0.78 15.96 19.09
N LEU A 122 0.45 15.03 19.99
CA LEU A 122 -0.91 14.60 20.29
C LEU A 122 -1.34 15.23 21.62
N GLY A 123 -2.16 16.27 21.54
CA GLY A 123 -2.73 16.97 22.68
C GLY A 123 -4.13 16.46 22.98
N GLY A 124 -4.46 16.25 24.25
CA GLY A 124 -5.77 15.76 24.62
C GLY A 124 -6.02 15.71 26.12
N LEU A 125 -7.19 15.19 26.49
CA LEU A 125 -7.55 14.97 27.89
C LEU A 125 -7.11 13.58 28.33
N GLN A 126 -6.35 13.52 29.42
CA GLN A 126 -5.91 12.26 30.02
C GLN A 126 -6.79 11.90 31.22
N PRO A 127 -7.12 10.61 31.44
CA PRO A 127 -7.76 10.17 32.67
C PRO A 127 -6.88 10.47 33.89
N THR A 128 -7.47 10.98 34.97
CA THR A 128 -6.71 11.33 36.17
C THR A 128 -6.51 10.16 37.14
N THR A 129 -7.22 9.05 36.92
CA THR A 129 -7.11 7.84 37.76
C THR A 129 -7.13 6.55 36.92
N PRO A 130 -6.53 5.45 37.41
CA PRO A 130 -6.61 4.14 36.75
C PRO A 130 -8.04 3.63 36.57
N LEU A 131 -8.95 3.95 37.50
CA LEU A 131 -10.36 3.55 37.38
C LEU A 131 -11.02 4.25 36.18
N GLN A 132 -10.82 5.57 36.02
CA GLN A 132 -11.33 6.29 34.86
C GLN A 132 -10.75 5.75 33.56
N TYR A 133 -9.45 5.48 33.52
CA TYR A 133 -8.79 4.87 32.36
C TYR A 133 -9.46 3.55 31.96
N ASN A 134 -9.62 2.63 32.92
CA ASN A 134 -10.24 1.33 32.69
C ASN A 134 -11.71 1.43 32.26
N MET A 135 -12.47 2.35 32.85
CA MET A 135 -13.86 2.57 32.46
C MET A 135 -13.96 3.15 31.04
N ALA A 136 -13.05 4.04 30.64
CA ALA A 136 -13.02 4.62 29.30
C ALA A 136 -12.69 3.57 28.22
N ILE A 137 -11.68 2.71 28.46
CA ILE A 137 -11.34 1.60 27.54
C ILE A 137 -12.50 0.63 27.36
N LYS A 138 -13.26 0.37 28.43
CA LYS A 138 -14.47 -0.48 28.37
C LYS A 138 -15.69 0.23 27.75
N GLY A 139 -15.57 1.50 27.40
CA GLY A 139 -16.68 2.30 26.87
C GLY A 139 -17.77 2.62 27.91
N LEU A 140 -17.46 2.49 29.21
CA LEU A 140 -18.38 2.76 30.31
C LEU A 140 -18.48 4.25 30.65
N ILE A 141 -17.49 5.05 30.25
CA ILE A 141 -17.52 6.50 30.33
C ILE A 141 -17.03 7.12 29.02
N ASN A 142 -17.86 7.98 28.44
CA ASN A 142 -17.52 8.81 27.28
C ASN A 142 -17.42 10.30 27.64
N ASN A 143 -17.64 10.66 28.92
CA ASN A 143 -17.80 12.04 29.34
C ASN A 143 -16.46 12.70 29.72
N PHE A 144 -15.53 12.78 28.75
CA PHE A 144 -14.48 13.80 28.78
C PHE A 144 -14.97 15.16 28.23
N TYR A 145 -16.25 15.25 27.86
CA TYR A 145 -16.94 16.46 27.45
C TYR A 145 -18.00 16.81 28.50
N LYS A 146 -17.91 18.01 29.08
CA LYS A 146 -19.10 18.67 29.64
C LYS A 146 -19.91 19.20 28.46
N ASN A 147 -21.10 18.65 28.25
CA ASN A 147 -22.22 19.15 27.45
C ASN A 147 -21.88 20.12 26.30
N GLU A 148 -21.64 19.59 25.10
CA GLU A 148 -22.15 20.24 23.90
C GLU A 148 -23.35 19.40 23.43
N THR A 149 -24.52 20.01 23.51
CA THR A 149 -25.78 19.48 22.99
C THR A 149 -25.62 19.19 21.51
N VAL A 150 -25.39 17.91 21.18
CA VAL A 150 -25.62 17.41 19.83
C VAL A 150 -27.11 17.54 19.57
N LYS A 151 -27.52 18.60 18.87
CA LYS A 151 -28.83 18.61 18.19
C LYS A 151 -28.79 17.45 17.20
N ARG A 152 -29.39 16.32 17.57
CA ARG A 152 -29.84 15.31 16.61
C ARG A 152 -30.78 16.05 15.66
N LYS A 153 -30.32 16.35 14.44
CA LYS A 153 -31.24 16.51 13.33
C LYS A 153 -31.84 15.12 13.13
N SER A 154 -33.08 14.95 13.59
CA SER A 154 -33.96 13.92 13.08
C SER A 154 -34.08 14.19 11.59
N GLU A 155 -33.46 13.35 10.77
CA GLU A 155 -33.86 13.22 9.39
C GLU A 155 -35.33 12.81 9.41
N SER A 156 -36.17 13.69 8.85
CA SER A 156 -37.55 13.35 8.53
C SER A 156 -37.51 12.15 7.61
N ASN A 157 -38.08 11.03 8.07
CA ASN A 157 -38.50 9.96 7.18
C ASN A 157 -39.50 10.57 6.19
N HIS A 158 -39.02 10.98 5.02
CA HIS A 158 -39.87 11.08 3.86
C HIS A 158 -40.23 9.66 3.48
N THR A 159 -41.34 9.16 4.02
CA THR A 159 -42.10 8.10 3.37
C THR A 159 -42.60 8.71 2.07
N CYS A 160 -41.89 8.42 0.98
CA CYS A 160 -42.48 8.53 -0.34
C CYS A 160 -43.56 7.46 -0.41
N ASP A 161 -44.83 7.89 -0.42
CA ASP A 161 -45.93 7.07 -0.91
C ASP A 161 -45.63 6.71 -2.36
N ILE A 162 -45.13 5.49 -2.58
CA ILE A 162 -45.01 4.93 -3.93
C ILE A 162 -46.39 4.44 -4.30
N ASN A 163 -47.11 5.27 -5.07
CA ASN A 163 -48.21 4.80 -5.89
C ASN A 163 -47.74 3.57 -6.67
N SER A 164 -48.46 2.47 -6.47
CA SER A 164 -48.34 1.23 -7.24
C SER A 164 -48.61 1.54 -8.72
N ASP A 165 -47.55 1.55 -9.53
CA ASP A 165 -47.52 1.20 -10.97
C ASP A 165 -46.15 1.54 -11.62
N ASN A 166 -45.07 1.68 -10.84
CA ASN A 166 -43.72 1.64 -11.40
C ASN A 166 -43.24 0.19 -11.43
N GLU A 167 -43.35 -0.47 -12.59
CA GLU A 167 -42.60 -1.72 -12.84
C GLU A 167 -41.14 -1.48 -12.46
N ASP A 168 -40.59 -2.30 -11.55
CA ASP A 168 -39.17 -2.26 -11.23
C ASP A 168 -38.39 -2.75 -12.47
N LEU A 169 -38.07 -1.81 -13.35
CA LEU A 169 -37.35 -2.04 -14.59
C LEU A 169 -35.98 -2.72 -14.34
N PHE A 170 -35.44 -2.63 -13.12
CA PHE A 170 -34.20 -3.31 -12.75
C PHE A 170 -34.40 -4.82 -12.61
N LEU A 171 -35.59 -5.29 -12.24
CA LEU A 171 -35.92 -6.73 -12.26
C LEU A 171 -35.94 -7.30 -13.68
N ASN A 172 -36.15 -6.46 -14.70
CA ASN A 172 -36.18 -6.90 -16.09
C ASN A 172 -34.77 -6.99 -16.72
N LEU A 173 -33.72 -6.51 -16.05
CA LEU A 173 -32.36 -6.59 -16.57
C LEU A 173 -31.83 -8.04 -16.52
N PRO A 174 -31.25 -8.58 -17.60
CA PRO A 174 -30.55 -9.86 -17.55
C PRO A 174 -29.44 -9.88 -16.48
N TYR A 175 -29.15 -11.05 -15.91
CA TYR A 175 -28.20 -11.18 -14.80
C TYR A 175 -26.81 -10.65 -15.19
N GLU A 176 -26.36 -10.92 -16.42
CA GLU A 176 -25.08 -10.48 -16.97
C GLU A 176 -24.98 -8.95 -17.04
N VAL A 177 -26.09 -8.27 -17.33
CA VAL A 177 -26.15 -6.80 -17.36
C VAL A 177 -26.01 -6.23 -15.94
N ILE A 178 -26.60 -6.89 -14.93
CA ILE A 178 -26.43 -6.50 -13.53
C ILE A 178 -24.96 -6.64 -13.11
N ILE A 179 -24.32 -7.76 -13.46
CA ILE A 179 -22.88 -7.97 -13.18
C ILE A 179 -22.04 -6.92 -13.90
N HIS A 180 -22.36 -6.61 -15.15
CA HIS A 180 -21.69 -5.57 -15.92
C HIS A 180 -21.86 -4.17 -15.29
N ILE A 181 -23.01 -3.86 -14.69
CA ILE A 181 -23.20 -2.62 -13.93
C ILE A 181 -22.35 -2.67 -12.64
N PHE A 182 -22.40 -3.78 -11.92
CA PHE A 182 -21.73 -3.96 -10.63
C PHE A 182 -20.20 -3.92 -10.73
N GLN A 183 -19.61 -4.25 -11.87
CA GLN A 183 -18.16 -4.15 -12.09
C GLN A 183 -17.64 -2.69 -11.98
N TYR A 184 -18.52 -1.69 -12.07
CA TYR A 184 -18.16 -0.27 -11.92
C TYR A 184 -18.28 0.24 -10.48
N LEU A 185 -18.76 -0.59 -9.55
CA LEU A 185 -18.94 -0.22 -8.16
C LEU A 185 -17.68 -0.50 -7.34
N ASP A 186 -17.44 0.31 -6.32
CA ASP A 186 -16.42 0.05 -5.29
C ASP A 186 -16.88 -1.08 -4.34
N LEU A 187 -15.96 -1.64 -3.56
CA LEU A 187 -16.26 -2.74 -2.63
C LEU A 187 -17.31 -2.37 -1.59
N LYS A 188 -17.32 -1.11 -1.12
CA LYS A 188 -18.33 -0.60 -0.19
C LYS A 188 -19.72 -0.56 -0.83
N SER A 189 -19.84 -0.09 -2.06
CA SER A 189 -21.11 -0.02 -2.78
C SER A 189 -21.60 -1.40 -3.18
N LEU A 190 -20.74 -2.33 -3.56
CA LEU A 190 -21.12 -3.74 -3.74
C LEU A 190 -21.69 -4.33 -2.43
N SER A 191 -21.05 -4.06 -1.30
CA SER A 191 -21.50 -4.53 0.01
C SER A 191 -22.86 -3.92 0.42
N ARG A 192 -23.16 -2.69 -0.02
CA ARG A 192 -24.48 -2.07 0.13
C ARG A 192 -25.51 -2.67 -0.83
N CYS A 193 -25.13 -2.93 -2.08
CA CYS A 193 -26.00 -3.59 -3.07
C CYS A 193 -26.47 -4.95 -2.57
N ALA A 194 -25.60 -5.68 -1.86
CA ALA A 194 -25.94 -6.97 -1.26
C ALA A 194 -27.13 -6.93 -0.28
N GLN A 195 -27.48 -5.75 0.22
CA GLN A 195 -28.54 -5.54 1.21
C GLN A 195 -29.87 -5.09 0.59
N VAL A 196 -29.91 -4.86 -0.73
CA VAL A 196 -31.10 -4.32 -1.43
C VAL A 196 -32.16 -5.39 -1.67
N SER A 197 -31.77 -6.54 -2.23
CA SER A 197 -32.67 -7.65 -2.53
C SER A 197 -31.90 -8.97 -2.60
N ARG A 198 -32.60 -10.12 -2.59
CA ARG A 198 -31.94 -11.43 -2.78
C ARG A 198 -31.18 -11.51 -4.10
N ARG A 199 -31.78 -11.02 -5.19
CA ARG A 199 -31.14 -10.99 -6.51
C ARG A 199 -29.89 -10.13 -6.53
N TRP A 200 -29.91 -8.97 -5.88
CA TRP A 200 -28.73 -8.11 -5.76
C TRP A 200 -27.68 -8.71 -4.84
N ASN A 201 -28.09 -9.42 -3.78
CA ASN A 201 -27.19 -10.19 -2.93
C ASN A 201 -26.41 -11.22 -3.75
N GLU A 202 -27.12 -12.05 -4.53
CA GLU A 202 -26.52 -13.04 -5.43
C GLU A 202 -25.60 -12.39 -6.46
N ALA A 203 -26.08 -11.36 -7.17
CA ALA A 203 -25.29 -10.65 -8.18
C ALA A 203 -24.04 -9.97 -7.59
N SER A 204 -24.14 -9.36 -6.41
CA SER A 204 -23.00 -8.74 -5.71
C SER A 204 -22.00 -9.75 -5.17
N ALA A 205 -22.35 -11.04 -5.12
CA ALA A 205 -21.48 -12.12 -4.70
C ALA A 205 -20.81 -12.84 -5.87
N ASP A 206 -21.09 -12.42 -7.11
CA ASP A 206 -20.59 -13.09 -8.31
C ASP A 206 -19.04 -13.08 -8.37
N PRO A 207 -18.39 -14.24 -8.57
CA PRO A 207 -16.93 -14.33 -8.63
C PRO A 207 -16.27 -13.45 -9.68
N ALA A 208 -16.98 -13.09 -10.77
CA ALA A 208 -16.45 -12.22 -11.82
C ALA A 208 -16.07 -10.83 -11.27
N LEU A 209 -16.75 -10.35 -10.22
CA LEU A 209 -16.51 -9.06 -9.58
C LEU A 209 -15.25 -9.04 -8.69
N TYR A 210 -14.65 -10.20 -8.43
CA TYR A 210 -13.57 -10.40 -7.46
C TYR A 210 -12.32 -11.08 -8.04
N GLN A 211 -12.16 -11.09 -9.36
CA GLN A 211 -10.92 -11.55 -10.00
C GLN A 211 -9.72 -10.66 -9.60
N ASN A 212 -9.98 -9.38 -9.37
CA ASN A 212 -8.99 -8.42 -8.89
C ASN A 212 -9.50 -7.83 -7.57
N LEU A 213 -8.71 -7.99 -6.51
CA LEU A 213 -9.04 -7.54 -5.17
C LEU A 213 -7.90 -6.69 -4.60
N SER A 214 -8.18 -5.46 -4.22
CA SER A 214 -7.31 -4.65 -3.38
C SER A 214 -8.08 -4.25 -2.13
N LEU A 215 -7.55 -4.63 -0.96
CA LEU A 215 -8.10 -4.19 0.33
C LEU A 215 -7.28 -3.05 0.93
N LYS A 216 -6.18 -2.64 0.29
CA LYS A 216 -5.32 -1.53 0.74
C LYS A 216 -6.11 -0.23 1.04
N PRO A 217 -7.03 0.25 0.18
CA PRO A 217 -7.82 1.47 0.48
C PRO A 217 -8.72 1.34 1.72
N TYR A 218 -8.98 0.10 2.15
CA TYR A 218 -9.85 -0.24 3.26
C TYR A 218 -9.10 -0.82 4.45
N TRP A 219 -7.76 -0.68 4.50
CA TRP A 219 -6.88 -1.32 5.49
C TRP A 219 -7.40 -1.21 6.93
N TYR A 220 -8.01 -0.08 7.29
CA TYR A 220 -8.54 0.23 8.62
C TYR A 220 -9.80 -0.59 9.01
N LEU A 221 -10.43 -1.27 8.05
CA LEU A 221 -11.56 -2.18 8.22
C LEU A 221 -11.17 -3.66 8.12
N VAL A 222 -9.97 -3.96 7.63
CA VAL A 222 -9.57 -5.33 7.30
C VAL A 222 -9.24 -6.12 8.57
N ASN A 223 -9.88 -7.27 8.71
CA ASN A 223 -9.62 -8.28 9.74
C ASN A 223 -9.83 -9.69 9.14
N CYS A 224 -9.68 -10.75 9.95
CA CYS A 224 -9.81 -12.13 9.47
C CYS A 224 -11.18 -12.41 8.81
N ASN A 225 -12.27 -11.94 9.43
CA ASN A 225 -13.63 -12.11 8.88
C ASN A 225 -13.81 -11.39 7.54
N THR A 226 -13.21 -10.20 7.39
CA THR A 226 -13.26 -9.42 6.16
C THR A 226 -12.52 -10.14 5.04
N LEU A 227 -11.32 -10.64 5.33
CA LEU A 227 -10.54 -11.40 4.37
C LEU A 227 -11.26 -12.71 3.99
N GLU A 228 -11.77 -13.45 4.97
CA GLU A 228 -12.56 -14.66 4.74
C GLU A 228 -13.80 -14.39 3.87
N TYR A 229 -14.55 -13.32 4.17
CA TYR A 229 -15.75 -12.93 3.43
C TYR A 229 -15.46 -12.74 1.94
N PHE A 230 -14.41 -11.98 1.60
CA PHE A 230 -14.05 -11.79 0.19
C PHE A 230 -13.47 -13.06 -0.43
N MET A 231 -12.65 -13.81 0.31
CA MET A 231 -12.06 -15.04 -0.21
C MET A 231 -13.09 -16.13 -0.51
N ASN A 232 -14.23 -16.14 0.17
CA ASN A 232 -15.33 -17.04 -0.16
C ASN A 232 -16.05 -16.69 -1.47
N LYS A 233 -15.93 -15.46 -1.95
CA LYS A 233 -16.45 -15.02 -3.27
C LYS A 233 -15.42 -15.21 -4.40
N CYS A 234 -14.14 -15.23 -4.05
CA CYS A 234 -13.01 -15.37 -4.96
C CYS A 234 -12.80 -16.82 -5.45
N LYS A 235 -13.48 -17.23 -6.53
CA LYS A 235 -13.19 -18.54 -7.18
C LYS A 235 -12.06 -18.50 -8.21
N THR A 236 -11.79 -17.33 -8.76
CA THR A 236 -10.85 -17.12 -9.89
C THR A 236 -9.96 -15.90 -9.64
N LEU A 237 -9.52 -15.71 -8.39
CA LEU A 237 -8.68 -14.58 -7.99
C LEU A 237 -7.37 -14.59 -8.76
N LYS A 238 -7.10 -13.49 -9.48
CA LYS A 238 -5.90 -13.25 -10.27
C LYS A 238 -4.99 -12.21 -9.66
N LYS A 239 -5.53 -11.17 -9.04
CA LYS A 239 -4.74 -10.07 -8.46
C LYS A 239 -5.16 -9.79 -7.03
N LEU A 240 -4.21 -9.82 -6.10
CA LEU A 240 -4.43 -9.58 -4.69
C LEU A 240 -3.47 -8.52 -4.15
N ASP A 241 -4.02 -7.44 -3.61
CA ASP A 241 -3.26 -6.42 -2.88
C ASP A 241 -3.80 -6.29 -1.45
N LEU A 242 -2.96 -6.69 -0.50
CA LEU A 242 -3.21 -6.58 0.94
C LEU A 242 -2.21 -5.64 1.61
N SER A 243 -1.55 -4.77 0.84
CA SER A 243 -0.64 -3.78 1.40
C SER A 243 -1.33 -2.99 2.51
N TRP A 244 -0.61 -2.74 3.60
CA TRP A 244 -1.05 -2.01 4.80
C TRP A 244 -2.11 -2.70 5.67
N CYS A 245 -2.63 -3.86 5.24
CA CYS A 245 -3.71 -4.57 5.94
C CYS A 245 -3.15 -5.54 6.97
N GLY A 246 -3.96 -5.95 7.95
CA GLY A 246 -3.67 -7.11 8.81
C GLY A 246 -2.67 -6.88 9.96
N ASN A 247 -1.90 -5.79 9.93
CA ASN A 247 -1.00 -5.45 11.03
C ASN A 247 -1.78 -5.32 12.34
N ASP A 248 -1.29 -5.95 13.42
CA ASP A 248 -1.91 -6.03 14.75
C ASP A 248 -3.25 -6.78 14.82
N ILE A 249 -3.62 -7.57 13.80
CA ILE A 249 -4.83 -8.41 13.82
C ILE A 249 -4.43 -9.85 14.17
N PRO A 250 -4.83 -10.39 15.34
CA PRO A 250 -4.55 -11.77 15.69
C PRO A 250 -5.18 -12.75 14.70
N GLY A 251 -4.42 -13.76 14.27
CA GLY A 251 -4.92 -14.80 13.37
C GLY A 251 -4.88 -14.42 11.88
N PHE A 252 -4.30 -13.26 11.53
CA PHE A 252 -4.36 -12.76 10.16
C PHE A 252 -3.38 -13.49 9.24
N GLU A 253 -2.22 -13.89 9.76
CA GLU A 253 -1.23 -14.68 9.06
C GLU A 253 -1.77 -16.05 8.63
N GLU A 254 -2.50 -16.75 9.50
CA GLU A 254 -3.12 -18.03 9.16
C GLU A 254 -4.22 -17.86 8.11
N GLN A 255 -5.03 -16.81 8.23
CA GLN A 255 -6.07 -16.50 7.26
C GLN A 255 -5.48 -16.18 5.88
N LEU A 256 -4.34 -15.48 5.82
CA LEU A 256 -3.62 -15.23 4.58
C LEU A 256 -3.04 -16.51 3.98
N THR A 257 -2.45 -17.39 4.79
CA THR A 257 -1.96 -18.70 4.34
C THR A 257 -3.08 -19.51 3.67
N ILE A 258 -4.25 -19.57 4.30
CA ILE A 258 -5.44 -20.26 3.72
C ILE A 258 -5.85 -19.61 2.39
N CYS A 259 -5.85 -18.29 2.32
CA CYS A 259 -6.17 -17.51 1.12
C CYS A 259 -5.22 -17.83 -0.05
N LEU A 260 -3.90 -17.81 0.19
CA LEU A 260 -2.89 -18.10 -0.81
C LEU A 260 -2.99 -19.55 -1.29
N ARG A 261 -3.16 -20.51 -0.37
CA ARG A 261 -3.33 -21.92 -0.71
C ARG A 261 -4.54 -22.17 -1.60
N LYS A 262 -5.66 -21.46 -1.37
CA LYS A 262 -6.87 -21.56 -2.20
C LYS A 262 -6.69 -20.97 -3.60
N SER A 263 -5.83 -19.96 -3.75
CA SER A 263 -5.66 -19.18 -5.00
C SER A 263 -4.36 -19.46 -5.74
N CYS A 264 -3.55 -20.41 -5.27
CA CYS A 264 -2.19 -20.66 -5.77
C CYS A 264 -2.11 -20.99 -7.27
N ASN A 265 -3.16 -21.58 -7.84
CA ASN A 265 -3.20 -21.97 -9.26
C ASN A 265 -3.74 -20.86 -10.18
N THR A 266 -4.23 -19.75 -9.64
CA THR A 266 -4.85 -18.65 -10.41
C THR A 266 -4.21 -17.30 -10.17
N LEU A 267 -3.50 -17.14 -9.05
CA LEU A 267 -2.92 -15.86 -8.65
C LEU A 267 -1.74 -15.50 -9.57
N THR A 268 -1.88 -14.34 -10.21
CA THR A 268 -0.90 -13.80 -11.17
C THR A 268 -0.18 -12.55 -10.65
N HIS A 269 -0.81 -11.81 -9.74
CA HIS A 269 -0.25 -10.60 -9.15
C HIS A 269 -0.49 -10.60 -7.63
N LEU A 270 0.57 -10.36 -6.86
CA LEU A 270 0.51 -10.28 -5.40
C LEU A 270 1.27 -9.06 -4.90
N SER A 271 0.61 -8.23 -4.09
CA SER A 271 1.22 -7.07 -3.44
C SER A 271 1.01 -7.14 -1.92
N LEU A 272 2.12 -7.22 -1.19
CA LEU A 272 2.21 -7.27 0.26
C LEU A 272 3.23 -6.22 0.72
N GLY A 273 2.83 -4.96 0.70
CA GLY A 273 3.66 -3.84 1.16
C GLY A 273 3.35 -3.43 2.60
N ASN A 274 4.37 -3.29 3.43
CA ASN A 274 4.26 -2.88 4.84
C ASN A 274 3.38 -3.84 5.67
N CYS A 275 3.60 -5.14 5.50
CA CYS A 275 2.93 -6.20 6.25
C CYS A 275 3.94 -6.82 7.24
N ASN A 276 3.77 -6.62 8.55
CA ASN A 276 4.74 -7.03 9.57
C ASN A 276 4.61 -8.50 10.01
N TYR A 277 3.55 -9.17 9.61
CA TYR A 277 3.21 -10.55 9.97
C TYR A 277 3.71 -11.60 8.95
N LEU A 278 4.46 -11.18 7.92
CA LEU A 278 5.00 -12.12 6.93
C LEU A 278 5.98 -13.09 7.62
N ASN A 279 5.68 -14.38 7.51
CA ASN A 279 6.43 -15.47 8.11
C ASN A 279 6.81 -16.53 7.05
N ILE A 280 7.57 -17.56 7.46
CA ILE A 280 8.11 -18.56 6.53
C ILE A 280 6.99 -19.35 5.84
N GLU A 281 5.89 -19.62 6.53
CA GLU A 281 4.74 -20.35 6.00
C GLU A 281 4.06 -19.57 4.87
N ILE A 282 3.80 -18.28 5.07
CA ILE A 282 3.26 -17.40 4.03
C ILE A 282 4.17 -17.40 2.82
N MET A 283 5.47 -17.26 3.03
CA MET A 283 6.42 -17.20 1.93
C MET A 283 6.54 -18.53 1.16
N VAL A 284 6.34 -19.69 1.83
CA VAL A 284 6.19 -20.99 1.17
C VAL A 284 4.95 -21.00 0.28
N GLU A 285 3.79 -20.53 0.77
CA GLU A 285 2.57 -20.45 -0.04
C GLU A 285 2.72 -19.49 -1.23
N ILE A 286 3.44 -18.37 -1.08
CA ILE A 286 3.79 -17.49 -2.20
C ILE A 286 4.62 -18.24 -3.25
N SER A 287 5.64 -19.00 -2.82
CA SER A 287 6.48 -19.80 -3.74
C SER A 287 5.72 -20.92 -4.46
N ALA A 288 4.58 -21.34 -3.92
CA ALA A 288 3.68 -22.33 -4.53
C ALA A 288 2.79 -21.72 -5.63
N CYS A 289 2.65 -20.39 -5.69
CA CYS A 289 1.81 -19.70 -6.68
C CYS A 289 2.48 -19.61 -8.07
N LYS A 290 2.46 -20.70 -8.84
CA LYS A 290 3.23 -20.84 -10.10
C LYS A 290 2.82 -19.90 -11.23
N GLU A 291 1.62 -19.33 -11.17
CA GLU A 291 1.12 -18.39 -12.17
C GLU A 291 1.54 -16.93 -11.90
N LEU A 292 2.31 -16.66 -10.84
CA LEU A 292 2.78 -15.32 -10.51
C LEU A 292 3.63 -14.71 -11.64
N THR A 293 3.24 -13.51 -12.04
CA THR A 293 3.90 -12.65 -13.03
C THR A 293 4.34 -11.31 -12.46
N ASP A 294 3.68 -10.83 -11.40
CA ASP A 294 4.01 -9.59 -10.68
C ASP A 294 4.02 -9.88 -9.18
N LEU A 295 5.20 -9.77 -8.55
CA LEU A 295 5.37 -9.99 -7.12
C LEU A 295 5.98 -8.74 -6.48
N ARG A 296 5.24 -8.15 -5.54
CA ARG A 296 5.68 -6.95 -4.81
C ARG A 296 5.64 -7.20 -3.32
N LEU A 297 6.81 -7.31 -2.71
CA LEU A 297 7.02 -7.50 -1.29
C LEU A 297 7.83 -6.31 -0.80
N LYS A 298 7.18 -5.36 -0.11
CA LYS A 298 7.84 -4.12 0.33
C LYS A 298 7.93 -4.07 1.84
N ASN A 299 9.07 -3.61 2.36
CA ASN A 299 9.30 -3.43 3.80
C ASN A 299 9.17 -4.77 4.55
N VAL A 300 9.96 -5.77 4.12
CA VAL A 300 9.98 -7.13 4.69
C VAL A 300 11.31 -7.37 5.40
N ASN A 301 11.30 -7.22 6.73
CA ASN A 301 12.50 -7.15 7.59
C ASN A 301 12.91 -8.50 8.20
N GLN A 302 12.28 -9.59 7.74
CA GLN A 302 12.66 -10.95 8.11
C GLN A 302 12.63 -11.77 6.83
N TRP A 303 13.57 -11.50 5.93
CA TRP A 303 13.69 -12.31 4.73
C TRP A 303 14.11 -13.72 5.12
N MET A 304 13.12 -14.58 5.27
CA MET A 304 13.31 -16.02 5.46
C MET A 304 13.66 -16.62 4.10
N GLN A 305 14.29 -17.80 4.05
CA GLN A 305 14.78 -18.41 2.81
C GLN A 305 13.80 -19.44 2.17
N PRO A 306 12.58 -19.10 1.73
CA PRO A 306 11.92 -19.92 0.74
C PRO A 306 12.49 -19.59 -0.64
N SER A 307 12.75 -20.65 -1.37
CA SER A 307 13.15 -20.66 -2.77
C SER A 307 12.08 -20.03 -3.66
N LEU A 308 12.09 -18.69 -3.79
CA LEU A 308 11.29 -17.97 -4.79
C LEU A 308 11.73 -18.30 -6.23
N ASP A 309 12.86 -18.96 -6.41
CA ASP A 309 13.34 -19.51 -7.68
C ASP A 309 12.48 -20.63 -8.25
N HIS A 310 11.49 -21.13 -7.50
CA HIS A 310 10.44 -21.97 -8.06
C HIS A 310 9.35 -21.19 -8.84
N LEU A 311 9.38 -19.86 -8.80
CA LEU A 311 8.58 -19.00 -9.67
C LEU A 311 9.41 -18.74 -10.93
N ASN A 312 8.83 -19.00 -12.11
CA ASN A 312 9.53 -18.91 -13.40
C ASN A 312 8.79 -18.07 -14.47
N LYS A 313 7.71 -17.39 -14.05
CA LYS A 313 6.86 -16.55 -14.91
C LYS A 313 6.94 -15.07 -14.52
N LEU A 314 7.80 -14.68 -13.58
CA LEU A 314 7.88 -13.30 -13.11
C LEU A 314 8.33 -12.37 -14.24
N VAL A 315 7.60 -11.26 -14.37
CA VAL A 315 7.84 -10.13 -15.27
C VAL A 315 8.17 -8.88 -14.47
N ALA A 316 7.54 -8.70 -13.30
CA ALA A 316 7.82 -7.62 -12.36
C ALA A 316 8.15 -8.16 -10.96
N LEU A 317 9.21 -7.62 -10.37
CA LEU A 317 9.67 -7.94 -9.03
C LEU A 317 10.01 -6.64 -8.30
N ASP A 318 9.31 -6.39 -7.19
CA ASP A 318 9.55 -5.23 -6.33
C ASP A 318 9.82 -5.72 -4.91
N LEU A 319 11.07 -5.56 -4.48
CA LEU A 319 11.59 -5.99 -3.18
C LEU A 319 12.08 -4.80 -2.36
N THR A 320 11.46 -3.63 -2.56
CA THR A 320 11.83 -2.39 -1.87
C THR A 320 11.93 -2.59 -0.35
N SER A 321 13.06 -2.23 0.25
CA SER A 321 13.30 -2.29 1.70
C SER A 321 13.10 -3.70 2.27
N THR A 322 13.70 -4.70 1.62
CA THR A 322 13.68 -6.09 2.13
C THR A 322 15.07 -6.55 2.51
N ASP A 323 15.14 -7.53 3.41
CA ASP A 323 16.39 -8.13 3.87
C ASP A 323 16.92 -9.25 2.95
N ILE A 324 16.49 -9.28 1.68
CA ILE A 324 16.93 -10.28 0.70
C ILE A 324 18.45 -10.26 0.54
N GLN A 325 19.04 -11.46 0.47
CA GLN A 325 20.48 -11.65 0.29
C GLN A 325 20.85 -11.89 -1.18
N ASP A 326 22.10 -11.58 -1.54
CA ASP A 326 22.57 -11.65 -2.93
C ASP A 326 22.32 -13.01 -3.59
N ASN A 327 22.63 -14.12 -2.89
CA ASN A 327 22.51 -15.46 -3.46
C ASN A 327 21.07 -15.85 -3.77
N ASP A 328 20.12 -15.43 -2.93
CA ASP A 328 18.70 -15.75 -3.12
C ASP A 328 18.11 -14.91 -4.26
N LEU A 329 18.47 -13.63 -4.33
CA LEU A 329 18.11 -12.78 -5.47
C LEU A 329 18.66 -13.35 -6.78
N ILE A 330 19.95 -13.75 -6.81
CA ILE A 330 20.58 -14.36 -7.99
C ILE A 330 19.82 -15.60 -8.47
N LYS A 331 19.36 -16.48 -7.57
CA LYS A 331 18.55 -17.65 -7.96
C LYS A 331 17.23 -17.22 -8.62
N VAL A 332 16.53 -16.24 -8.03
CA VAL A 332 15.28 -15.70 -8.60
C VAL A 332 15.49 -15.11 -9.98
N LEU A 333 16.56 -14.32 -10.16
CA LEU A 333 16.90 -13.70 -11.45
C LEU A 333 17.15 -14.74 -12.53
N ARG A 334 17.93 -15.79 -12.21
CA ARG A 334 18.22 -16.90 -13.14
C ARG A 334 16.97 -17.71 -13.51
N ALA A 335 16.07 -17.92 -12.56
CA ALA A 335 14.83 -18.65 -12.79
C ALA A 335 13.81 -17.91 -13.67
N ASN A 336 13.92 -16.58 -13.80
CA ASN A 336 12.92 -15.74 -14.47
C ASN A 336 13.51 -14.92 -15.64
N PRO A 337 13.88 -15.55 -16.77
CA PRO A 337 14.50 -14.86 -17.91
C PRO A 337 13.59 -13.81 -18.59
N HIS A 338 12.31 -13.80 -18.25
CA HIS A 338 11.31 -12.84 -18.75
C HIS A 338 11.13 -11.60 -17.87
N LEU A 339 11.85 -11.47 -16.75
CA LEU A 339 11.82 -10.27 -15.91
C LEU A 339 12.13 -9.00 -16.73
N ARG A 340 11.31 -7.97 -16.52
CA ARG A 340 11.40 -6.67 -17.18
C ARG A 340 11.51 -5.51 -16.21
N HIS A 341 10.91 -5.65 -15.01
CA HIS A 341 10.87 -4.59 -14.01
C HIS A 341 11.42 -5.13 -12.71
N ILE A 342 12.54 -4.57 -12.25
CA ILE A 342 13.22 -4.99 -11.03
C ILE A 342 13.42 -3.74 -10.15
N ILE A 343 12.86 -3.76 -8.95
CA ILE A 343 12.97 -2.67 -7.96
C ILE A 343 13.56 -3.25 -6.68
N LEU A 344 14.74 -2.77 -6.30
CA LEU A 344 15.57 -3.19 -5.17
C LEU A 344 15.98 -1.98 -4.34
N ASP A 345 15.09 -0.99 -4.23
CA ASP A 345 15.34 0.23 -3.47
C ASP A 345 15.52 -0.09 -1.98
N LEU A 346 16.48 0.53 -1.30
CA LEU A 346 16.72 0.37 0.14
C LEU A 346 16.98 -1.09 0.60
N CYS A 347 17.51 -1.96 -0.26
CA CYS A 347 17.87 -3.33 0.14
C CYS A 347 19.28 -3.34 0.76
N GLU A 348 19.38 -3.20 2.08
CA GLU A 348 20.66 -3.03 2.78
C GLU A 348 21.53 -4.32 2.85
N ASN A 349 20.91 -5.50 2.70
CA ASN A 349 21.59 -6.81 2.79
C ASN A 349 22.11 -7.35 1.44
N LEU A 350 22.02 -6.55 0.37
CA LEU A 350 22.69 -6.86 -0.90
C LEU A 350 24.11 -6.30 -0.83
N PHE A 351 25.10 -7.17 -0.60
CA PHE A 351 26.50 -6.74 -0.42
C PHE A 351 27.33 -6.83 -1.71
N ARG A 352 26.82 -7.50 -2.74
CA ARG A 352 27.51 -7.76 -4.02
C ARG A 352 26.63 -7.39 -5.21
N LEU A 353 26.09 -6.17 -5.21
CA LEU A 353 25.14 -5.74 -6.25
C LEU A 353 25.74 -5.77 -7.67
N ASP A 354 27.05 -5.60 -7.84
CA ASP A 354 27.71 -5.79 -9.14
C ASP A 354 27.50 -7.21 -9.70
N GLN A 355 27.60 -8.24 -8.86
CA GLN A 355 27.35 -9.63 -9.23
C GLN A 355 25.87 -9.88 -9.54
N VAL A 356 24.98 -9.18 -8.84
CA VAL A 356 23.54 -9.20 -9.15
C VAL A 356 23.30 -8.59 -10.53
N VAL A 357 23.89 -7.44 -10.84
CA VAL A 357 23.78 -6.80 -12.16
C VAL A 357 24.37 -7.68 -13.26
N GLU A 358 25.53 -8.30 -13.03
CA GLU A 358 26.10 -9.29 -13.95
C GLU A 358 25.13 -10.44 -14.23
N THR A 359 24.43 -10.92 -13.19
CA THR A 359 23.38 -11.95 -13.36
C THR A 359 22.23 -11.42 -14.21
N VAL A 360 21.76 -10.20 -13.97
CA VAL A 360 20.68 -9.57 -14.75
C VAL A 360 21.03 -9.48 -16.23
N VAL A 361 22.23 -9.01 -16.56
CA VAL A 361 22.72 -8.91 -17.93
C VAL A 361 22.73 -10.27 -18.63
N ASN A 362 23.11 -11.32 -17.91
CA ASN A 362 23.21 -12.67 -18.46
C ASN A 362 21.85 -13.33 -18.67
N TYR A 363 20.90 -13.13 -17.78
CA TYR A 363 19.64 -13.91 -17.73
C TYR A 363 18.39 -13.10 -18.10
N ASN A 364 18.36 -11.78 -17.86
CA ASN A 364 17.17 -10.94 -17.96
C ASN A 364 17.33 -9.85 -19.04
N ARG A 365 17.74 -10.24 -20.25
CA ARG A 365 18.07 -9.31 -21.37
C ARG A 365 16.91 -8.42 -21.86
N ASN A 366 15.68 -8.68 -21.40
CA ASN A 366 14.50 -7.87 -21.68
C ASN A 366 14.22 -6.83 -20.60
N LEU A 367 15.17 -6.55 -19.71
CA LEU A 367 15.04 -5.54 -18.67
C LEU A 367 14.68 -4.18 -19.28
N THR A 368 13.64 -3.56 -18.74
CA THR A 368 13.13 -2.25 -19.13
C THR A 368 13.24 -1.25 -17.97
N THR A 369 13.00 -1.72 -16.74
CA THR A 369 13.07 -0.90 -15.54
C THR A 369 14.01 -1.54 -14.53
N TRP A 370 15.00 -0.78 -14.07
CA TRP A 370 15.82 -1.12 -12.93
C TRP A 370 15.79 0.02 -11.92
N SER A 371 15.66 -0.34 -10.65
CA SER A 371 15.84 0.59 -9.56
C SER A 371 16.57 -0.06 -8.40
N SER A 372 17.58 0.61 -7.88
CA SER A 372 18.32 0.21 -6.69
C SER A 372 18.60 1.40 -5.79
N TRP A 373 17.68 2.37 -5.73
CA TRP A 373 17.86 3.63 -5.03
C TRP A 373 18.27 3.40 -3.57
N LYS A 374 19.35 4.06 -3.15
CA LYS A 374 19.98 3.90 -1.83
C LYS A 374 20.43 2.46 -1.47
N THR A 375 20.60 1.59 -2.46
CA THR A 375 21.27 0.30 -2.27
C THR A 375 22.77 0.48 -2.53
N LEU A 376 23.57 0.40 -1.46
CA LEU A 376 24.89 1.04 -1.40
C LEU A 376 26.06 0.17 -1.88
N SER A 377 25.84 -1.09 -2.25
CA SER A 377 26.93 -1.99 -2.65
C SER A 377 27.32 -1.91 -4.13
N LEU A 378 26.57 -1.18 -4.97
CA LEU A 378 26.88 -1.01 -6.40
C LEU A 378 28.14 -0.17 -6.61
N THR A 379 29.03 -0.58 -7.52
CA THR A 379 30.22 0.19 -7.92
C THR A 379 30.07 0.75 -9.34
N ALA A 380 30.99 1.64 -9.74
CA ALA A 380 31.03 2.13 -11.12
C ALA A 380 31.20 1.01 -12.15
N ASP A 381 31.92 -0.07 -11.83
CA ASP A 381 32.07 -1.21 -12.73
C ASP A 381 30.76 -2.00 -12.87
N GLY A 382 30.02 -2.18 -11.77
CA GLY A 382 28.66 -2.73 -11.83
C GLY A 382 27.71 -1.89 -12.69
N VAL A 383 27.82 -0.56 -12.66
CA VAL A 383 27.01 0.34 -13.50
C VAL A 383 27.30 0.13 -14.98
N LYS A 384 28.57 -0.05 -15.37
CA LYS A 384 28.96 -0.26 -16.78
C LYS A 384 28.28 -1.47 -17.40
N LEU A 385 27.99 -2.50 -16.61
CA LEU A 385 27.35 -3.74 -17.08
C LEU A 385 25.95 -3.49 -17.67
N PHE A 386 25.24 -2.45 -17.24
CA PHE A 386 23.92 -2.12 -17.82
C PHE A 386 23.98 -1.78 -19.31
N ARG A 387 25.16 -1.49 -19.88
CA ARG A 387 25.34 -1.32 -21.33
C ARG A 387 24.82 -2.51 -22.14
N ASP A 388 24.84 -3.70 -21.55
CA ASP A 388 24.41 -4.95 -22.18
C ASP A 388 22.90 -5.23 -22.00
N CYS A 389 22.16 -4.25 -21.45
CA CYS A 389 20.70 -4.25 -21.33
C CYS A 389 20.09 -3.16 -22.25
N PRO A 390 20.03 -3.39 -23.58
CA PRO A 390 19.66 -2.36 -24.55
C PRO A 390 18.19 -1.93 -24.52
N ARG A 391 17.35 -2.66 -23.77
CA ARG A 391 15.91 -2.41 -23.64
C ARG A 391 15.54 -1.54 -22.44
N ILE A 392 16.50 -1.14 -21.61
CA ILE A 392 16.24 -0.30 -20.45
C ILE A 392 15.71 1.07 -20.91
N THR A 393 14.56 1.44 -20.36
CA THR A 393 13.90 2.75 -20.53
C THR A 393 13.98 3.58 -19.26
N ASP A 394 14.03 2.94 -18.10
CA ASP A 394 14.06 3.58 -16.78
C ASP A 394 15.17 2.96 -15.92
N LEU A 395 16.22 3.73 -15.63
CA LEU A 395 17.35 3.31 -14.80
C LEU A 395 17.54 4.25 -13.62
N ASP A 396 17.35 3.72 -12.41
CA ASP A 396 17.42 4.49 -11.19
C ASP A 396 18.46 3.93 -10.21
N LEU A 397 19.56 4.67 -10.13
CA LEU A 397 20.73 4.40 -9.31
C LEU A 397 20.97 5.51 -8.30
N GLY A 398 19.92 6.28 -7.96
CA GLY A 398 20.04 7.43 -7.09
C GLY A 398 20.65 7.04 -5.74
N TRP A 399 21.73 7.73 -5.36
CA TRP A 399 22.48 7.49 -4.12
C TRP A 399 23.20 6.13 -4.02
N CYS A 400 23.23 5.31 -5.08
CA CYS A 400 23.99 4.04 -5.08
C CYS A 400 25.50 4.27 -4.98
N LEU A 401 26.00 5.29 -5.68
CA LEU A 401 27.42 5.65 -5.75
C LEU A 401 27.79 6.75 -4.74
N ILE A 402 27.02 6.90 -3.65
CA ILE A 402 27.36 7.89 -2.63
C ILE A 402 28.79 7.63 -2.13
N ASN A 403 29.63 8.66 -2.15
CA ASN A 403 31.06 8.59 -1.81
C ASN A 403 31.91 7.67 -2.71
N LYS A 404 31.45 7.33 -3.92
CA LYS A 404 32.21 6.57 -4.92
C LYS A 404 32.44 7.43 -6.17
N ASP A 405 33.61 7.28 -6.80
CA ASP A 405 33.88 7.93 -8.08
C ASP A 405 33.07 7.22 -9.20
N PRO A 406 32.18 7.92 -9.92
CA PRO A 406 31.43 7.33 -11.02
C PRO A 406 32.32 6.97 -12.23
N GLY A 407 33.51 7.56 -12.37
CA GLY A 407 34.40 7.32 -13.51
C GLY A 407 33.72 7.52 -14.87
N ASP A 408 33.95 6.60 -15.80
CA ASP A 408 33.41 6.55 -17.15
C ASP A 408 32.10 5.76 -17.28
N CYS A 409 31.45 5.37 -16.17
CA CYS A 409 30.27 4.51 -16.22
C CYS A 409 29.12 5.10 -17.05
N LEU A 410 28.97 6.44 -17.07
CA LEU A 410 27.95 7.13 -17.85
C LEU A 410 28.13 6.99 -19.36
N GLU A 411 29.38 6.93 -19.83
CA GLU A 411 29.69 6.72 -21.25
C GLU A 411 29.22 5.33 -21.70
N HIS A 412 29.43 4.32 -20.87
CA HIS A 412 28.97 2.95 -21.11
C HIS A 412 27.44 2.85 -21.15
N ILE A 413 26.74 3.55 -20.24
CA ILE A 413 25.27 3.64 -20.27
C ILE A 413 24.80 4.29 -21.58
N ALA A 414 25.40 5.42 -21.97
CA ALA A 414 25.02 6.13 -23.18
C ALA A 414 25.23 5.30 -24.46
N ASP A 415 26.29 4.48 -24.51
CA ASP A 415 26.59 3.61 -25.65
C ASP A 415 25.60 2.44 -25.80
N GLY A 416 25.26 1.78 -24.68
CA GLY A 416 24.47 0.55 -24.66
C GLY A 416 22.96 0.73 -24.47
N CYS A 417 22.53 1.66 -23.61
CA CYS A 417 21.13 1.86 -23.23
C CYS A 417 20.42 2.89 -24.12
N ARG A 418 20.33 2.63 -25.42
CA ARG A 418 19.82 3.58 -26.42
C ARG A 418 18.33 3.93 -26.31
N LEU A 419 17.57 3.14 -25.54
CA LEU A 419 16.15 3.36 -25.28
C LEU A 419 15.89 4.08 -23.95
N LEU A 420 16.94 4.48 -23.23
CA LEU A 420 16.84 5.12 -21.92
C LEU A 420 16.08 6.44 -22.03
N LYS A 421 14.94 6.52 -21.35
CA LYS A 421 14.08 7.71 -21.26
C LYS A 421 14.28 8.44 -19.94
N ARG A 422 14.73 7.74 -18.91
CA ARG A 422 14.96 8.30 -17.57
C ARG A 422 16.15 7.67 -16.91
N TYR A 423 17.06 8.52 -16.43
CA TYR A 423 18.21 8.14 -15.65
C TYR A 423 18.30 8.96 -14.35
N ILE A 424 18.47 8.29 -13.22
CA ILE A 424 18.62 8.93 -11.90
C ILE A 424 19.93 8.42 -11.27
N LEU A 425 20.86 9.33 -10.95
CA LEU A 425 22.16 8.99 -10.34
C LEU A 425 22.39 9.71 -8.99
N ASP A 426 21.87 10.93 -8.85
CA ASP A 426 21.80 11.68 -7.60
C ASP A 426 20.37 12.28 -7.50
N SER A 427 20.00 12.86 -6.37
CA SER A 427 18.76 13.59 -6.09
C SER A 427 18.33 14.60 -7.17
N LYS A 428 19.23 14.98 -8.09
CA LYS A 428 18.91 15.72 -9.31
C LYS A 428 18.81 14.75 -10.49
N SER A 429 17.60 14.63 -11.04
CA SER A 429 17.35 13.97 -12.32
C SER A 429 18.20 14.64 -13.40
N VAL A 430 19.01 13.88 -14.14
CA VAL A 430 19.57 14.35 -15.40
C VAL A 430 18.53 13.99 -16.46
N PHE A 431 17.89 15.01 -17.04
CA PHE A 431 16.83 14.86 -18.05
C PHE A 431 17.41 14.63 -19.45
#